data_AF-A0A7Y3C2U9-F1
#
_entry.id   AF-A0A7Y3C2U9-F1
#
_cell.length_a   1.000
_cell.length_b   1.000
_cell.length_c   1.000
_cell.angle_alpha   90.00
_cell.angle_beta   90.00
_cell.angle_gamma   90.00
#
_symmetry.space_group_name_H-M   'P 1'
#
loop_
_entity.id
_entity.type
_entity.pdbx_description
1 polymer ?
#
loop_
_entity_poly.entity_id
_entity_poly.type
_entity_poly.pdbx_seq_one_letter_code
_entity_poly.pdbx_strand_id
1 'polypeptide(L)'
;MGVTDNEEVRVPGGIDLSRWLGARKEGLVENWMHELQARELGGGSGGPALVRRFASQLVELLPEMVGPYRNQIESRWDRLSELYGAVAAKRGLAAGEAIDELHVLRELVIRELYRDPPGHCDAPLVLREFLRLNRSLDRAVTHVSVGHTDALFFQFFEGDGVAVPALAADAFGAQAEEQLAEIASEVADILRQAPWNDGAREH
;
A
#
# COMPACT_ATOMS: atom_id res chain seq x y z
N MET A 1 15.51 31.68 -39.40
CA MET A 1 14.27 30.87 -39.34
C MET A 1 14.71 29.42 -39.35
N GLY A 2 14.99 28.88 -38.16
CA GLY A 2 15.37 27.49 -37.95
C GLY A 2 14.64 27.06 -36.70
N VAL A 3 13.57 26.29 -36.89
CA VAL A 3 12.75 25.71 -35.83
C VAL A 3 13.65 24.70 -35.11
N THR A 4 13.95 24.97 -33.85
CA THR A 4 14.55 23.97 -32.96
C THR A 4 13.48 22.92 -32.68
N ASP A 5 13.68 21.72 -33.22
CA ASP A 5 13.02 20.50 -32.74
C ASP A 5 13.35 20.36 -31.25
N ASN A 6 12.41 20.78 -30.41
CA ASN A 6 12.43 20.48 -29.00
C ASN A 6 11.89 19.05 -28.89
N GLU A 7 12.79 18.09 -28.89
CA GLU A 7 12.49 16.68 -28.69
C GLU A 7 11.90 16.54 -27.27
N GLU A 8 10.57 16.65 -27.16
CA GLU A 8 9.83 16.34 -25.95
C GLU A 8 10.18 14.92 -25.54
N VAL A 9 11.08 14.81 -24.55
CA VAL A 9 11.41 13.56 -23.89
C VAL A 9 10.11 12.99 -23.33
N ARG A 10 9.50 12.06 -24.06
CA ARG A 10 8.32 11.32 -23.58
C ARG A 10 8.73 10.56 -22.34
N VAL A 11 8.44 11.14 -21.18
CA VAL A 11 8.54 10.45 -19.90
C VAL A 11 7.63 9.22 -20.00
N PRO A 12 8.13 7.99 -19.80
CA PRO A 12 7.29 6.80 -19.77
C PRO A 12 6.15 7.02 -18.78
N GLY A 13 4.88 6.95 -19.20
CA GLY A 13 3.74 7.36 -18.36
C GLY A 13 3.64 6.67 -16.98
N GLY A 14 4.26 5.50 -16.79
CA GLY A 14 4.38 4.86 -15.46
C GLY A 14 5.21 5.67 -14.46
N ILE A 15 6.19 6.45 -14.92
CA ILE A 15 6.98 7.37 -14.08
C ILE A 15 6.12 8.57 -13.67
N ASP A 16 5.21 9.03 -14.53
CA ASP A 16 4.33 10.15 -14.23
C ASP A 16 3.26 9.78 -13.19
N LEU A 17 2.59 8.63 -13.36
CA LEU A 17 1.65 8.11 -12.36
C LEU A 17 2.33 7.80 -11.02
N SER A 18 3.53 7.22 -11.05
CA SER A 18 4.31 6.95 -9.83
C SER A 18 4.64 8.25 -9.08
N ARG A 19 5.18 9.27 -9.78
CA ARG A 19 5.46 10.58 -9.19
C ARG A 19 4.21 11.25 -8.65
N TRP A 20 3.10 11.18 -9.39
CA TRP A 20 1.82 11.76 -9.01
C TRP A 20 1.22 11.13 -7.76
N LEU A 21 1.27 9.79 -7.64
CA LEU A 21 0.90 9.08 -6.41
C LEU A 21 1.83 9.47 -5.26
N GLY A 22 3.13 9.60 -5.55
CA GLY A 22 4.15 10.00 -4.59
C GLY A 22 3.86 11.34 -3.92
N ALA A 23 3.36 12.32 -4.67
CA ALA A 23 2.99 13.63 -4.14
C ALA A 23 1.71 13.63 -3.28
N ARG A 24 0.92 12.54 -3.28
CA ARG A 24 -0.39 12.45 -2.61
C ARG A 24 -0.41 11.50 -1.42
N LYS A 25 0.73 10.90 -1.08
CA LYS A 25 0.82 9.87 -0.03
C LYS A 25 0.22 10.32 1.30
N GLU A 26 0.65 11.47 1.81
CA GLU A 26 0.17 11.99 3.10
C GLU A 26 -1.35 12.21 3.09
N GLY A 27 -1.88 12.84 2.04
CA GLY A 27 -3.32 13.07 1.88
C GLY A 27 -4.11 11.76 1.78
N LEU A 28 -3.59 10.76 1.06
CA LEU A 28 -4.22 9.44 0.97
C LEU A 28 -4.28 8.73 2.32
N VAL A 29 -3.22 8.79 3.14
CA VAL A 29 -3.22 8.21 4.48
C VAL A 29 -4.24 8.88 5.38
N GLU A 30 -4.26 10.21 5.44
CA GLU A 30 -5.20 10.93 6.31
C GLU A 30 -6.65 10.70 5.88
N ASN A 31 -6.94 10.77 4.57
CA ASN A 31 -8.27 10.51 4.06
C ASN A 31 -8.70 9.06 4.30
N TRP A 32 -7.78 8.11 4.20
CA TRP A 32 -8.08 6.71 4.48
C TRP A 32 -8.43 6.52 5.95
N MET A 33 -7.61 7.02 6.88
CA MET A 33 -7.89 6.93 8.31
C MET A 33 -9.22 7.61 8.67
N HIS A 34 -9.53 8.76 8.06
CA HIS A 34 -10.80 9.45 8.24
C HIS A 34 -11.99 8.62 7.73
N GLU A 35 -11.90 8.06 6.53
CA GLU A 35 -12.96 7.23 5.95
C GLU A 35 -13.17 5.92 6.71
N LEU A 36 -12.09 5.30 7.24
CA LEU A 36 -12.22 4.13 8.12
C LEU A 36 -13.04 4.48 9.37
N GLN A 37 -12.68 5.57 10.05
CA GLN A 37 -13.41 6.02 11.24
C GLN A 37 -14.87 6.36 10.94
N ALA A 38 -15.13 7.07 9.83
CA ALA A 38 -16.47 7.48 9.43
C ALA A 38 -17.38 6.30 9.09
N ARG A 39 -16.81 5.18 8.64
CA ARG A 39 -17.52 3.93 8.31
C ARG A 39 -17.55 2.94 9.48
N GLU A 40 -17.08 3.35 10.66
CA GLU A 40 -16.90 2.48 11.83
C GLU A 40 -15.99 1.27 11.56
N LEU A 41 -15.12 1.39 10.55
CA LEU A 41 -14.02 0.48 10.23
C LEU A 41 -12.75 0.89 11.01
N GLY A 42 -11.68 0.10 10.92
CA GLY A 42 -10.45 0.37 11.68
C GLY A 42 -10.55 -0.01 13.16
N GLY A 43 -11.67 -0.61 13.59
CA GLY A 43 -11.91 -1.10 14.95
C GLY A 43 -11.18 -2.42 15.27
N GLY A 44 -11.35 -2.88 16.51
CA GLY A 44 -10.78 -4.14 17.01
C GLY A 44 -9.62 -3.99 17.99
N SER A 45 -9.11 -5.13 18.48
CA SER A 45 -7.95 -5.20 19.39
C SER A 45 -6.64 -4.95 18.63
N GLY A 46 -5.90 -3.89 18.96
CA GLY A 46 -4.63 -3.53 18.28
C GLY A 46 -4.45 -2.02 18.04
N GLY A 47 -5.51 -1.24 18.22
CA GLY A 47 -5.46 0.23 18.28
C GLY A 47 -5.31 0.94 16.93
N PRO A 48 -5.83 2.18 16.80
CA PRO A 48 -5.83 2.94 15.55
C PRO A 48 -4.42 3.36 15.07
N ALA A 49 -3.42 3.33 15.95
CA ALA A 49 -2.03 3.66 15.62
C ALA A 49 -1.41 2.61 14.68
N LEU A 50 -1.63 1.33 14.95
CA LEU A 50 -1.10 0.25 14.10
C LEU A 50 -1.75 0.28 12.72
N VAL A 51 -3.07 0.47 12.65
CA VAL A 51 -3.79 0.61 11.38
C VAL A 51 -3.25 1.80 10.57
N ARG A 52 -3.00 2.94 11.22
CA ARG A 52 -2.35 4.09 10.59
C ARG A 52 -0.96 3.75 10.07
N ARG A 53 -0.17 2.98 10.82
CA ARG A 53 1.17 2.55 10.39
C ARG A 53 1.11 1.70 9.12
N PHE A 54 0.19 0.73 9.07
CA PHE A 54 -0.08 -0.05 7.86
C PHE A 54 -0.54 0.83 6.70
N ALA A 55 -1.46 1.76 6.96
CA ALA A 55 -1.96 2.69 5.95
C ALA A 55 -0.82 3.51 5.35
N SER A 56 0.05 4.08 6.19
CA SER A 56 1.25 4.78 5.75
C SER A 56 2.14 3.90 4.87
N GLN A 57 2.41 2.66 5.28
CA GLN A 57 3.32 1.80 4.54
C GLN A 57 2.74 1.28 3.22
N LEU A 58 1.46 0.90 3.19
CA LEU A 58 0.77 0.51 1.95
C LEU A 58 0.76 1.68 0.96
N VAL A 59 0.41 2.88 1.42
CA VAL A 59 0.41 4.08 0.57
C VAL A 59 1.83 4.47 0.11
N GLU A 60 2.84 4.28 0.96
CA GLU A 60 4.24 4.53 0.61
C GLU A 60 4.72 3.65 -0.55
N LEU A 61 4.28 2.38 -0.58
CA LEU A 61 4.66 1.40 -1.61
C LEU A 61 3.84 1.53 -2.92
N LEU A 62 2.66 2.15 -2.89
CA LEU A 62 1.78 2.26 -4.08
C LEU A 62 2.47 2.84 -5.33
N PRO A 63 3.23 3.96 -5.24
CA PRO A 63 3.97 4.50 -6.38
C PRO A 63 4.97 3.52 -6.99
N GLU A 64 5.61 2.70 -6.15
CA GLU A 64 6.64 1.76 -6.59
C GLU A 64 6.04 0.58 -7.35
N MET A 65 4.79 0.21 -7.03
CA MET A 65 4.03 -0.83 -7.73
C MET A 65 3.65 -0.46 -9.17
N VAL A 66 3.59 0.83 -9.49
CA VAL A 66 3.40 1.33 -10.87
C VAL A 66 4.69 1.86 -11.49
N GLY A 67 5.76 1.95 -10.70
CA GLY A 67 7.06 2.46 -11.07
C GLY A 67 7.96 1.43 -11.79
N PRO A 68 9.23 1.81 -12.05
CA PRO A 68 10.21 0.97 -12.74
C PRO A 68 10.65 -0.26 -11.90
N TYR A 69 10.60 -0.18 -10.57
CA TYR A 69 11.05 -1.24 -9.66
C TYR A 69 9.95 -2.23 -9.25
N ARG A 70 8.75 -2.14 -9.83
CA ARG A 70 7.59 -2.95 -9.42
C ARG A 70 7.87 -4.44 -9.25
N ASN A 71 8.66 -5.04 -10.15
CA ASN A 71 8.93 -6.48 -10.11
C ASN A 71 9.75 -6.89 -8.87
N GLN A 72 10.56 -5.96 -8.35
CA GLN A 72 11.37 -6.18 -7.14
C GLN A 72 10.54 -5.93 -5.88
N ILE A 73 9.59 -4.99 -5.96
CA ILE A 73 8.71 -4.59 -4.85
C ILE A 73 7.51 -5.52 -4.69
N GLU A 74 7.05 -6.21 -5.74
CA GLU A 74 5.83 -7.04 -5.74
C GLU A 74 5.80 -8.04 -4.57
N SER A 75 6.90 -8.74 -4.31
CA SER A 75 6.99 -9.66 -3.16
C SER A 75 6.79 -8.98 -1.79
N ARG A 76 7.19 -7.71 -1.64
CA ARG A 76 7.07 -6.95 -0.39
C ARG A 76 5.65 -6.40 -0.24
N TRP A 77 5.05 -6.03 -1.36
CA TRP A 77 3.64 -5.68 -1.45
C TRP A 77 2.73 -6.84 -0.99
N ASP A 78 3.05 -8.05 -1.41
CA ASP A 78 2.34 -9.26 -1.00
C ASP A 78 2.48 -9.53 0.49
N ARG A 79 3.72 -9.56 0.98
CA ARG A 79 4.03 -9.79 2.40
C ARG A 79 3.37 -8.74 3.30
N LEU A 80 3.37 -7.47 2.88
CA LEU A 80 2.71 -6.38 3.61
C LEU A 80 1.19 -6.57 3.65
N SER A 81 0.59 -6.98 2.53
CA SER A 81 -0.85 -7.23 2.42
C SER A 81 -1.29 -8.45 3.24
N GLU A 82 -0.51 -9.53 3.20
CA GLU A 82 -0.72 -10.71 4.06
C GLU A 82 -0.63 -10.35 5.54
N LEU A 83 0.40 -9.59 5.93
CA LEU A 83 0.55 -9.12 7.30
C LEU A 83 -0.64 -8.26 7.74
N TYR A 84 -1.14 -7.39 6.87
CA TYR A 84 -2.36 -6.61 7.14
C TYR A 84 -3.58 -7.51 7.38
N GLY A 85 -3.78 -8.52 6.54
CA GLY A 85 -4.84 -9.51 6.70
C GLY A 85 -4.74 -10.30 8.01
N ALA A 86 -3.52 -10.74 8.36
CA ALA A 86 -3.27 -11.43 9.62
C ALA A 86 -3.58 -10.55 10.83
N VAL A 87 -3.18 -9.28 10.79
CA VAL A 87 -3.50 -8.29 11.82
C VAL A 87 -5.01 -8.03 11.90
N ALA A 88 -5.70 -7.95 10.77
CA ALA A 88 -7.16 -7.82 10.73
C ALA A 88 -7.86 -9.02 11.41
N ALA A 89 -7.40 -10.26 11.15
CA ALA A 89 -7.91 -11.44 11.84
C ALA A 89 -7.71 -11.35 13.37
N LYS A 90 -6.52 -10.95 13.82
CA LYS A 90 -6.23 -10.77 15.26
C LYS A 90 -6.98 -9.59 15.90
N ARG A 91 -7.37 -8.59 15.11
CA ARG A 91 -8.29 -7.51 15.52
C ARG A 91 -9.74 -8.00 15.65
N GLY A 92 -10.04 -9.23 15.23
CA GLY A 92 -11.36 -9.82 15.27
C GLY A 92 -12.24 -9.46 14.07
N LEU A 93 -11.67 -8.91 13.01
CA LEU A 93 -12.41 -8.58 11.80
C LEU A 93 -12.74 -9.84 10.99
N ALA A 94 -13.91 -9.83 10.37
CA ALA A 94 -14.21 -10.74 9.27
C ALA A 94 -13.32 -10.43 8.05
N ALA A 95 -13.07 -11.42 7.20
CA ALA A 95 -12.29 -11.23 5.99
C ALA A 95 -12.88 -10.13 5.09
N GLY A 96 -14.21 -10.06 4.99
CA GLY A 96 -14.92 -9.02 4.24
C GLY A 96 -14.64 -7.61 4.76
N GLU A 97 -14.59 -7.42 6.08
CA GLU A 97 -14.28 -6.12 6.69
C GLU A 97 -12.84 -5.70 6.38
N ALA A 98 -11.87 -6.63 6.48
CA ALA A 98 -10.48 -6.36 6.11
C ALA A 98 -10.31 -5.96 4.63
N ILE A 99 -11.08 -6.60 3.74
CA ILE A 99 -11.14 -6.28 2.31
C ILE A 99 -11.77 -4.90 2.09
N ASP A 100 -12.85 -4.59 2.80
CA ASP A 100 -13.52 -3.30 2.72
C ASP A 100 -12.58 -2.15 3.15
N GLU A 101 -11.76 -2.37 4.18
CA GLU A 101 -10.71 -1.40 4.56
C GLU A 101 -9.77 -1.08 3.39
N LEU A 102 -9.34 -2.08 2.60
CA LEU A 102 -8.53 -1.84 1.40
C LEU A 102 -9.31 -1.24 0.22
N HIS A 103 -10.60 -1.55 0.10
CA HIS A 103 -11.45 -0.93 -0.92
C HIS A 103 -11.62 0.57 -0.69
N VAL A 104 -11.58 1.04 0.56
CA VAL A 104 -11.52 2.48 0.85
C VAL A 104 -10.28 3.12 0.21
N LEU A 105 -9.10 2.50 0.32
CA LEU A 105 -7.89 3.01 -0.35
C LEU A 105 -8.06 3.06 -1.87
N ARG A 106 -8.63 2.02 -2.49
CA ARG A 106 -8.93 2.01 -3.93
C ARG A 106 -9.84 3.17 -4.32
N GLU A 107 -10.92 3.37 -3.56
CA GLU A 107 -11.87 4.45 -3.78
C GLU A 107 -11.18 5.82 -3.71
N LEU A 108 -10.33 6.03 -2.70
CA LEU A 108 -9.58 7.28 -2.54
C LEU A 108 -8.64 7.54 -3.70
N VAL A 109 -7.87 6.53 -4.12
CA VAL A 109 -6.97 6.66 -5.27
C VAL A 109 -7.75 7.00 -6.54
N ILE A 110 -8.89 6.33 -6.79
CA ILE A 110 -9.77 6.64 -7.92
C ILE A 110 -10.31 8.08 -7.80
N ARG A 111 -10.80 8.49 -6.63
CA ARG A 111 -11.31 9.86 -6.42
C ARG A 111 -10.24 10.91 -6.72
N GLU A 112 -9.00 10.70 -6.26
CA GLU A 112 -7.88 11.60 -6.57
C GLU A 112 -7.55 11.61 -8.07
N LEU A 113 -7.54 10.45 -8.73
CA LEU A 113 -7.29 10.33 -10.17
C LEU A 113 -8.32 11.12 -11.00
N TYR A 114 -9.60 11.10 -10.60
CA TYR A 114 -10.65 11.86 -11.29
C TYR A 114 -10.63 13.35 -10.95
N ARG A 115 -10.21 13.71 -9.73
CA ARG A 115 -10.14 15.12 -9.30
C ARG A 115 -9.01 15.87 -10.00
N ASP A 116 -7.84 15.25 -10.09
CA ASP A 116 -6.62 15.88 -10.57
C ASP A 116 -5.68 14.83 -11.17
N PRO A 117 -5.89 14.36 -12.41
CA PRO A 117 -5.11 13.28 -13.01
C PRO A 117 -3.64 13.67 -13.26
N PRO A 118 -2.70 12.70 -13.30
CA PRO A 118 -1.31 12.96 -13.67
C PRO A 118 -1.21 13.51 -15.10
N GLY A 119 -0.62 14.70 -15.21
CA GLY A 119 -0.22 15.34 -16.48
C GLY A 119 -1.16 16.46 -16.97
N HIS A 120 -0.56 17.44 -17.68
CA HIS A 120 -1.25 18.36 -18.61
C HIS A 120 -1.43 17.72 -20.00
N CYS A 121 -1.33 16.38 -20.10
CA CYS A 121 -1.31 15.69 -21.37
C CYS A 121 -2.75 15.61 -21.93
N ASP A 122 -2.93 16.05 -23.18
CA ASP A 122 -4.17 15.95 -23.97
C ASP A 122 -4.71 14.51 -24.19
N ALA A 123 -4.17 13.52 -23.47
CA ALA A 123 -4.64 12.15 -23.47
C ALA A 123 -5.13 11.77 -22.05
N PRO A 124 -6.27 11.08 -21.93
CA PRO A 124 -6.59 10.40 -20.68
C PRO A 124 -5.40 9.51 -20.29
N LEU A 125 -5.13 9.42 -18.98
CA LEU A 125 -4.25 8.42 -18.37
C LEU A 125 -4.23 7.17 -19.23
N VAL A 126 -3.05 6.78 -19.73
CA VAL A 126 -2.95 5.67 -20.67
C VAL A 126 -3.60 4.47 -19.97
N LEU A 127 -4.67 3.91 -20.54
CA LEU A 127 -5.48 2.83 -19.95
C LEU A 127 -4.62 1.73 -19.28
N ARG A 128 -3.45 1.46 -19.85
CA ARG A 128 -2.41 0.58 -19.32
C ARG A 128 -1.98 0.89 -17.87
N GLU A 129 -1.77 2.15 -17.52
CA GLU A 129 -1.33 2.59 -16.19
C GLU A 129 -2.44 2.45 -15.17
N PHE A 130 -3.67 2.84 -15.54
CA PHE A 130 -4.83 2.60 -14.72
C PHE A 130 -5.06 1.10 -14.45
N LEU A 131 -4.95 0.25 -15.48
CA LEU A 131 -5.05 -1.20 -15.33
C LEU A 131 -3.93 -1.79 -14.47
N ARG A 132 -2.72 -1.21 -14.51
CA ARG A 132 -1.61 -1.63 -13.64
C ARG A 132 -1.91 -1.31 -12.18
N LEU A 133 -2.34 -0.08 -11.89
CA LEU A 133 -2.71 0.32 -10.54
C LEU A 133 -3.84 -0.55 -9.97
N ASN A 134 -4.89 -0.80 -10.76
CA ASN A 134 -5.97 -1.69 -10.35
C ASN A 134 -5.45 -3.10 -10.04
N ARG A 135 -4.57 -3.66 -10.88
CA ARG A 135 -3.99 -4.97 -10.64
C ARG A 135 -3.17 -5.02 -9.35
N SER A 136 -2.44 -3.96 -9.02
CA SER A 136 -1.69 -3.88 -7.75
C SER A 136 -2.65 -3.88 -6.54
N LEU A 137 -3.75 -3.14 -6.61
CA LEU A 137 -4.77 -3.11 -5.56
C LEU A 137 -5.54 -4.43 -5.45
N ASP A 138 -5.92 -5.06 -6.57
CA ASP A 138 -6.55 -6.39 -6.61
C ASP A 138 -5.62 -7.46 -6.00
N ARG A 139 -4.31 -7.35 -6.27
CA ARG A 139 -3.28 -8.21 -5.69
C ARG A 139 -3.22 -8.04 -4.16
N ALA A 140 -3.26 -6.81 -3.65
CA ALA A 140 -3.33 -6.59 -2.20
C ALA A 140 -4.58 -7.20 -1.57
N VAL A 141 -5.76 -7.03 -2.19
CA VAL A 141 -7.01 -7.63 -1.71
C VAL A 141 -6.89 -9.16 -1.63
N THR A 142 -6.29 -9.78 -2.65
CA THR A 142 -6.03 -11.22 -2.66
C THR A 142 -5.14 -11.63 -1.48
N HIS A 143 -4.01 -10.95 -1.30
CA HIS A 143 -3.03 -11.29 -0.28
C HIS A 143 -3.50 -10.96 1.15
N VAL A 144 -4.32 -9.92 1.35
CA VAL A 144 -5.06 -9.69 2.60
C VAL A 144 -5.95 -10.89 2.95
N SER A 145 -6.67 -11.43 1.96
CA SER A 145 -7.52 -12.60 2.18
C SER A 145 -6.71 -13.84 2.57
N VAL A 146 -5.54 -14.03 1.94
CA VAL A 146 -4.60 -15.12 2.27
C VAL A 146 -4.11 -14.97 3.71
N GLY A 147 -3.51 -13.83 4.06
CA GLY A 147 -2.96 -13.62 5.39
C GLY A 147 -4.02 -13.67 6.50
N HIS A 148 -5.23 -13.20 6.22
CA HIS A 148 -6.38 -13.33 7.13
C HIS A 148 -6.74 -14.81 7.38
N THR A 149 -6.87 -15.58 6.31
CA THR A 149 -7.24 -17.01 6.38
C THR A 149 -6.14 -17.82 7.07
N ASP A 150 -4.87 -17.56 6.77
CA ASP A 150 -3.72 -18.23 7.40
C ASP A 150 -3.68 -17.93 8.91
N ALA A 151 -3.90 -16.68 9.31
CA ALA A 151 -3.94 -16.30 10.72
C ALA A 151 -5.07 -17.01 11.48
N LEU A 152 -6.25 -17.16 10.87
CA LEU A 152 -7.34 -17.94 11.44
C LEU A 152 -7.02 -19.43 11.51
N PHE A 153 -6.39 -19.99 10.47
CA PHE A 153 -5.95 -21.38 10.47
C PHE A 153 -4.98 -21.64 11.63
N PHE A 154 -3.91 -20.87 11.76
CA PHE A 154 -2.96 -21.04 12.85
C PHE A 154 -3.62 -20.81 14.21
N GLN A 155 -4.48 -19.80 14.35
CA GLN A 155 -5.23 -19.58 15.59
C GLN A 155 -6.13 -20.77 15.96
N PHE A 156 -6.76 -21.40 14.97
CA PHE A 156 -7.63 -22.56 15.20
C PHE A 156 -6.82 -23.80 15.61
N PHE A 157 -5.66 -24.02 14.99
CA PHE A 157 -4.82 -25.18 15.28
C PHE A 157 -3.93 -25.02 16.52
N GLU A 158 -3.56 -23.80 16.88
CA GLU A 158 -2.81 -23.48 18.11
C GLU A 158 -3.72 -23.26 19.32
N GLY A 159 -5.03 -23.10 19.10
CA GLY A 159 -5.98 -22.50 20.04
C GLY A 159 -7.08 -23.40 20.60
N ASP A 160 -6.79 -24.66 20.95
CA ASP A 160 -7.74 -25.51 21.70
C ASP A 160 -7.85 -25.13 23.20
N GLY A 161 -7.94 -23.82 23.48
CA GLY A 161 -8.44 -23.28 24.74
C GLY A 161 -7.48 -22.38 25.52
N VAL A 162 -7.57 -21.07 25.30
CA VAL A 162 -7.58 -20.01 26.34
C VAL A 162 -7.74 -18.66 25.65
N ALA A 163 -8.65 -17.82 26.17
CA ALA A 163 -8.83 -16.45 25.74
C ALA A 163 -7.50 -15.68 25.81
N VAL A 164 -7.11 -15.07 24.69
CA VAL A 164 -5.87 -14.28 24.57
C VAL A 164 -5.98 -13.06 25.49
N PRO A 165 -5.16 -12.93 26.55
CA PRO A 165 -5.19 -11.77 27.43
C PRO A 165 -4.74 -10.51 26.68
N ALA A 166 -5.13 -9.32 27.14
CA ALA A 166 -4.70 -8.04 26.56
C ALA A 166 -3.17 -7.91 26.39
N LEU A 167 -2.37 -8.52 27.29
CA LEU A 167 -0.90 -8.57 27.19
C LEU A 167 -0.39 -9.28 25.92
N ALA A 168 -1.16 -10.23 25.38
CA ALA A 168 -0.82 -10.90 24.14
C ALA A 168 -1.26 -10.10 22.90
N ALA A 169 -2.24 -9.21 23.03
CA ALA A 169 -2.58 -8.25 21.97
C ALA A 169 -1.46 -7.19 21.79
N ASP A 170 -0.89 -6.70 22.90
CA ASP A 170 0.25 -5.77 22.87
C ASP A 170 1.51 -6.43 22.29
N ALA A 171 1.79 -7.69 22.65
CA ALA A 171 2.90 -8.46 22.09
C ALA A 171 2.75 -8.69 20.59
N PHE A 172 1.53 -8.98 20.12
CA PHE A 172 1.23 -9.11 18.70
C PHE A 172 1.41 -7.78 17.94
N GLY A 173 0.92 -6.67 18.51
CA GLY A 173 1.14 -5.34 17.93
C GLY A 173 2.62 -5.02 17.75
N ALA A 174 3.45 -5.31 18.76
CA ALA A 174 4.90 -5.13 18.67
C ALA A 174 5.54 -6.02 17.57
N GLN A 175 5.10 -7.27 17.44
CA GLN A 175 5.57 -8.17 16.38
C GLN A 175 5.17 -7.69 14.98
N ALA A 176 3.95 -7.14 14.84
CA ALA A 176 3.50 -6.56 13.58
C ALA A 176 4.33 -5.32 13.21
N GLU A 177 4.65 -4.46 14.19
CA GLU A 177 5.53 -3.30 14.00
C GLU A 177 6.95 -3.71 13.58
N GLU A 178 7.50 -4.76 14.17
CA GLU A 178 8.82 -5.30 13.79
C GLU A 178 8.82 -5.79 12.33
N GLN A 179 7.81 -6.57 11.93
CA GLN A 179 7.68 -7.04 10.55
C GLN A 179 7.45 -5.88 9.56
N LEU A 180 6.68 -4.86 9.95
CA LEU A 180 6.51 -3.64 9.16
C LEU A 180 7.85 -2.93 8.95
N ALA A 181 8.64 -2.77 10.01
CA ALA A 181 9.97 -2.16 9.94
C ALA A 181 10.93 -2.97 9.06
N GLU A 182 10.90 -4.29 9.14
CA GLU A 182 11.69 -5.19 8.29
C GLU A 182 11.35 -5.00 6.81
N ILE A 183 10.05 -5.07 6.46
CA ILE A 183 9.58 -4.85 5.08
C ILE A 183 10.00 -3.46 4.58
N ALA A 184 9.88 -2.43 5.41
CA ALA A 184 10.28 -1.08 5.05
C ALA A 184 11.79 -0.97 4.79
N SER A 185 12.62 -1.64 5.59
CA SER A 185 14.07 -1.69 5.39
C SER A 185 14.43 -2.37 4.07
N GLU A 186 13.80 -3.52 3.77
CA GLU A 186 14.03 -4.24 2.51
C GLU A 186 13.65 -3.41 1.28
N VAL A 187 12.51 -2.72 1.34
CA VAL A 187 12.09 -1.81 0.27
C VAL A 187 13.11 -0.68 0.11
N ALA A 188 13.57 -0.08 1.21
CA ALA A 188 14.59 0.96 1.17
C ALA A 188 15.94 0.46 0.63
N ASP A 189 16.31 -0.80 0.86
CA ASP A 189 17.49 -1.42 0.25
C ASP A 189 17.34 -1.56 -1.27
N ILE A 190 16.18 -2.04 -1.74
CA ILE A 190 15.87 -2.17 -3.17
C ILE A 190 15.94 -0.79 -3.85
N LEU A 191 15.31 0.22 -3.26
CA LEU A 191 15.28 1.57 -3.81
C LEU A 191 16.64 2.28 -3.72
N ARG A 192 17.52 1.92 -2.76
CA ARG A 192 18.89 2.46 -2.70
C ARG A 192 19.79 1.88 -3.78
N GLN A 193 19.63 0.61 -4.11
CA GLN A 193 20.40 -0.09 -5.15
C GLN A 193 19.93 0.26 -6.57
N ALA A 194 18.89 1.08 -6.69
CA ALA A 194 18.40 1.65 -7.93
C ALA A 194 19.48 2.49 -8.64
N PRO A 195 19.82 2.19 -9.92
CA PRO A 195 20.92 2.85 -10.65
C PRO A 195 20.74 4.36 -10.94
N TRP A 196 19.70 5.00 -10.43
CA TRP A 196 19.43 6.44 -10.62
C TRP A 196 19.83 7.32 -9.43
N ASN A 197 20.30 6.75 -8.32
CA ASN A 197 20.73 7.53 -7.14
C ASN A 197 22.12 8.19 -7.28
N ASP A 198 22.91 7.83 -8.30
CA ASP A 198 24.24 8.41 -8.54
C ASP A 198 24.19 9.70 -9.40
N GLY A 199 23.13 9.93 -10.16
CA GLY A 199 23.03 11.08 -11.09
C GLY A 199 22.51 12.39 -10.48
N ALA A 200 21.97 12.37 -9.26
CA ALA A 200 21.38 13.54 -8.60
C ALA A 200 22.29 14.15 -7.50
N ARG A 201 23.52 13.64 -7.34
CA ARG A 201 24.50 14.14 -6.36
C ARG A 201 25.57 15.06 -6.96
N GLU A 202 25.50 15.35 -8.26
CA GLU A 202 26.37 16.31 -8.93
C GLU A 202 25.57 17.45 -9.55
N HIS A 203 25.03 18.35 -8.70
CA HIS A 203 24.79 19.76 -9.03
C HIS A 203 24.79 20.60 -7.75
#